data_AF-A0A5K0Y4Z5-F1
#
_entry.id   AF-A0A5K0Y4Z5-F1
#
_cell.length_a   1.000
_cell.length_b   1.000
_cell.length_c   1.000
_cell.angle_alpha   90.00
_cell.angle_beta   90.00
_cell.angle_gamma   90.00
#
_symmetry.space_group_name_H-M   'P 1'
#
loop_
_entity.id
_entity.type
_entity.pdbx_description
1 polymer ?
#
loop_
_entity_poly.entity_id
_entity_poly.type
_entity_poly.pdbx_seq_one_letter_code
_entity_poly.pdbx_strand_id
1 'polypeptide(L)' 'SEATLVDSESAEENMATYDLPHFSLRTIEDATDTFSESNKLGEGGYGPVYK' A
#
# COMPACT_ATOMS: atom_id res chain seq x y z
N SER A 1 -32.89 -27.12 20.60
CA SER A 1 -31.42 -27.07 20.62
C SER A 1 -31.01 -25.88 19.77
N GLU A 2 -30.71 -24.77 20.40
CA GLU A 2 -30.26 -23.55 19.71
C GLU A 2 -28.74 -23.52 19.84
N ALA A 3 -28.04 -23.75 18.73
CA ALA A 3 -26.59 -23.70 18.71
C ALA A 3 -26.17 -22.23 18.56
N THR A 4 -25.77 -21.62 19.68
CA THR A 4 -25.05 -20.35 19.68
C THR A 4 -23.61 -20.62 19.22
N LEU A 5 -23.31 -20.22 17.98
CA LEU A 5 -21.94 -20.11 17.45
C LEU A 5 -21.70 -18.62 17.18
N VAL A 6 -21.38 -17.88 18.23
CA VAL A 6 -20.83 -16.53 18.11
C VAL A 6 -19.72 -16.43 19.14
N ASP A 7 -18.51 -16.72 18.70
CA ASP A 7 -17.33 -16.03 19.24
C ASP A 7 -16.24 -16.08 18.17
N SER A 8 -16.42 -15.22 17.17
CA SER A 8 -15.29 -14.65 16.45
C SER A 8 -15.19 -13.23 16.98
N GLU A 9 -14.35 -13.02 17.99
CA GLU A 9 -13.88 -11.69 18.38
C GLU A 9 -13.19 -11.07 17.17
N SER A 10 -13.96 -10.46 16.27
CA SER A 10 -13.41 -9.52 15.31
C SER A 10 -13.00 -8.33 16.17
N ALA A 11 -11.70 -8.26 16.44
CA ALA A 11 -11.10 -7.03 16.92
C ALA A 11 -11.58 -5.93 15.98
N GLU A 12 -12.48 -5.09 16.49
CA GLU A 12 -12.77 -3.80 15.90
C GLU A 12 -11.51 -2.93 16.10
N GLU A 13 -10.42 -3.30 15.43
CA GLU A 13 -9.39 -2.35 15.06
C GLU A 13 -10.10 -1.38 14.15
N ASN A 14 -10.40 -0.21 14.69
CA ASN A 14 -10.91 0.98 14.03
C ASN A 14 -10.36 1.11 12.59
N MET A 15 -11.02 0.40 11.66
CA MET A 15 -10.63 0.27 10.27
C MET A 15 -11.22 1.47 9.54
N ALA A 16 -10.82 2.66 9.97
CA ALA A 16 -10.46 3.68 9.02
C ALA A 16 -9.26 3.13 8.23
N THR A 17 -9.52 2.10 7.40
CA THR A 17 -8.76 1.89 6.18
C THR A 17 -8.79 3.24 5.52
N TYR A 18 -7.70 3.99 5.67
CA TYR A 18 -7.53 5.23 4.95
C TYR A 18 -7.93 4.92 3.51
N ASP A 19 -8.81 5.76 2.95
CA ASP A 19 -9.16 5.69 1.53
C ASP A 19 -7.90 6.08 0.74
N LEU A 20 -6.95 5.17 0.72
CA LEU A 20 -5.65 5.35 0.12
C LEU A 20 -5.83 5.16 -1.37
N PRO A 21 -5.29 6.06 -2.19
CA PRO A 21 -5.38 5.90 -3.62
C PRO A 21 -4.65 4.61 -4.02
N HIS A 22 -5.37 3.73 -4.72
CA HIS A 22 -4.81 2.54 -5.32
C HIS A 22 -4.27 2.87 -6.71
N PHE A 23 -3.02 2.47 -6.96
CA PHE A 23 -2.38 2.62 -8.26
C PHE A 23 -2.00 1.25 -8.82
N SER A 24 -2.13 1.09 -10.13
CA SER A 24 -1.58 -0.08 -10.81
C SER A 24 -0.05 0.02 -10.87
N LEU A 25 0.65 -1.11 -10.97
CA LEU A 25 2.10 -1.10 -11.20
C LEU A 25 2.47 -0.32 -12.46
N ARG A 26 1.67 -0.45 -13.51
CA ARG A 26 1.84 0.31 -14.76
C ARG A 26 1.79 1.82 -14.54
N THR A 27 0.92 2.29 -13.64
CA THR A 27 0.86 3.72 -13.28
C THR A 27 2.16 4.19 -12.62
N ILE A 28 2.76 3.34 -11.78
CA ILE A 28 4.05 3.64 -11.13
C ILE A 28 5.19 3.62 -12.15
N GLU A 29 5.20 2.65 -13.06
CA GLU A 29 6.17 2.57 -14.16
C GLU A 29 6.10 3.80 -15.07
N ASP A 30 4.90 4.18 -15.50
CA ASP A 30 4.69 5.35 -16.36
C ASP A 30 5.14 6.65 -15.66
N ALA A 31 4.86 6.80 -14.36
CA ALA A 31 5.26 7.98 -13.58
C ALA A 31 6.78 8.08 -13.39
N THR A 32 7.43 6.94 -13.12
CA THR A 32 8.87 6.88 -12.84
C THR A 32 9.72 6.72 -14.10
N ASP A 33 9.11 6.66 -15.30
CA ASP A 33 9.78 6.27 -16.55
C ASP A 33 10.54 4.95 -16.39
N THR A 34 9.83 3.93 -15.91
CA THR A 34 10.38 2.60 -15.59
C THR A 34 11.58 2.69 -14.63
N PHE A 35 11.46 3.49 -13.56
CA PHE A 35 12.53 3.72 -12.58
C PHE A 35 13.84 4.25 -13.21
N SER A 36 13.72 5.12 -14.21
CA SER A 36 14.87 5.73 -14.88
C SER A 36 15.72 6.56 -13.91
N GLU A 37 17.05 6.52 -14.09
CA GLU A 37 18.00 7.34 -13.34
C GLU A 37 17.73 8.85 -13.50
N SER A 38 17.12 9.29 -14.62
CA SER A 38 16.73 10.71 -14.81
C SER A 38 15.61 11.16 -13.88
N ASN A 39 14.87 10.21 -13.30
CA ASN A 39 13.79 10.43 -12.35
C ASN A 39 14.19 10.12 -10.91
N LYS A 40 15.40 9.60 -10.70
CA LYS A 40 15.96 9.38 -9.35
C LYS A 40 16.26 10.71 -8.68
N LEU A 41 15.68 10.91 -7.51
CA LEU A 41 15.92 12.05 -6.63
C LEU A 41 17.14 11.83 -5.72
N GLY A 42 17.41 10.57 -5.35
CA GLY A 42 18.55 10.20 -4.52
C GLY A 42 18.50 8.74 -4.08
N GLU A 43 19.51 8.32 -3.33
CA GLU A 43 19.60 6.99 -2.72
C GLU A 43 20.28 7.10 -1.35
N GLY A 44 19.72 6.39 -0.37
CA GLY A 44 20.28 6.29 0.98
C GLY A 44 20.20 4.86 1.51
N GLY A 45 20.38 4.68 2.83
CA GLY A 45 20.35 3.35 3.46
C GLY A 45 19.03 2.57 3.32
N TYR A 46 17.96 3.22 2.85
CA TYR A 46 16.64 2.64 2.60
C TYR A 46 16.34 2.44 1.11
N GLY A 47 17.29 2.73 0.21
CA GLY A 47 17.17 2.57 -1.23
C GLY A 47 16.90 3.86 -2.01
N PRO A 48 16.60 3.73 -3.31
CA PRO A 48 16.40 4.86 -4.22
C PRO A 48 15.02 5.51 -4.05
N VAL A 49 14.96 6.82 -4.30
CA VAL A 49 13.71 7.60 -4.34
C VAL A 49 13.56 8.19 -5.73
N TYR A 50 12.37 8.04 -6.34
CA TYR A 50 12.04 8.55 -7.67
C TYR A 50 10.96 9.64 -7.56
N LYS A 51 10.99 10.61 -8.47
CA LYS A 51 9.97 11.66 -8.59
C LYS A 51 8.73 11.18 -9.34
#